data_AF-X1H1Q1-F1
#
_entry.id   AF-X1H1Q1-F1
#
_cell.length_a   1.000
_cell.length_b   1.000
_cell.length_c   1.000
_cell.angle_alpha   90.00
_cell.angle_beta   90.00
_cell.angle_gamma   90.00
#
_symmetry.space_group_name_H-M   'P 1'
#
loop_
_entity.id
_entity.type
_entity.pdbx_description
1 polymer ?
#
loop_
_entity_poly.entity_id
_entity_poly.type
_entity_poly.pdbx_seq_one_letter_code
_entity_poly.pdbx_strand_id
1 'polypeptide(L)'
;GAVMDGDALKISIRARGDWKGKIIFDSPRHQTIMKMPLDWPRINQFPEWFTAKANKQYIVENLTYNAKTAYTGKQLQQGLTIHLKPGIKQHLIVQ
;
A
#
# COMPACT_ATOMS: atom_id res chain seq x y z
N GLY A 1 3.97 10.21 -2.34
CA GLY A 1 5.11 9.62 -1.64
C GLY A 1 4.60 8.68 -0.57
N ALA A 2 5.43 7.74 -0.14
CA ALA A 2 5.12 6.83 0.95
C ALA A 2 6.35 6.66 1.86
N VAL A 3 6.16 6.42 3.15
CA VAL A 3 7.23 6.17 4.12
C VAL A 3 6.77 5.17 5.18
N MET A 4 7.68 4.34 5.67
CA MET A 4 7.44 3.48 6.84
C MET A 4 7.75 4.27 8.12
N ASP A 5 6.87 4.18 9.11
CA ASP A 5 7.08 4.72 10.45
C ASP A 5 6.66 3.65 11.48
N GLY A 6 7.65 2.97 12.06
CA GLY A 6 7.43 1.73 12.80
C GLY A 6 6.76 0.67 11.92
N ASP A 7 5.65 0.12 12.39
CA ASP A 7 4.86 -0.89 11.68
C ASP A 7 3.80 -0.29 10.72
N ALA A 8 3.74 1.04 10.60
CA ALA A 8 2.75 1.73 9.80
C ALA A 8 3.34 2.28 8.50
N LEU A 9 2.66 2.04 7.38
CA LEU A 9 2.94 2.70 6.11
C LEU A 9 2.11 3.98 6.00
N LYS A 10 2.79 5.12 5.89
CA LYS A 10 2.19 6.43 5.66
C LYS A 10 2.27 6.80 4.20
N ILE A 11 1.14 7.15 3.58
CA ILE A 11 1.05 7.52 2.17
C ILE A 11 0.50 8.94 2.07
N SER A 12 1.12 9.77 1.24
CA SER A 12 0.59 11.08 0.83
C SER A 12 0.53 11.15 -0.69
N ILE A 13 -0.65 11.43 -1.22
CA ILE A 13 -0.89 11.54 -2.67
C ILE A 13 -1.69 12.80 -2.99
N ARG A 14 -1.38 13.42 -4.12
CA ARG A 14 -2.06 14.60 -4.66
C ARG A 14 -2.03 14.54 -6.17
N ALA A 15 -3.10 14.98 -6.81
CA ALA A 15 -3.19 15.14 -8.26
C ALA A 15 -3.34 16.62 -8.64
N ARG A 16 -2.93 16.97 -9.88
CA ARG A 16 -3.13 18.32 -10.44
C ARG A 16 -4.54 18.54 -10.98
N GLY A 17 -5.22 17.47 -11.39
CA GLY A 17 -6.61 17.46 -11.82
C GLY A 17 -7.41 16.40 -11.07
N ASP A 18 -8.70 16.27 -11.39
CA ASP A 18 -9.51 15.16 -10.89
C ASP A 18 -8.87 13.84 -11.32
N TRP A 19 -8.66 12.96 -10.35
CA TRP A 19 -8.03 11.67 -10.60
C TRP A 19 -8.76 10.56 -9.89
N LYS A 20 -9.16 9.55 -10.66
CA LYS A 20 -9.72 8.30 -10.17
C LYS A 20 -8.77 7.18 -10.56
N GLY A 21 -8.27 6.45 -9.58
CA GLY A 21 -7.38 5.35 -9.82
C GLY A 21 -7.26 4.42 -8.62
N LYS A 22 -6.23 3.57 -8.64
CA LYS A 22 -5.98 2.59 -7.59
C LYS A 22 -4.58 2.74 -7.02
N ILE A 23 -4.46 2.61 -5.70
CA ILE A 23 -3.18 2.34 -5.04
C ILE A 23 -3.05 0.82 -4.95
N ILE A 24 -2.11 0.25 -5.68
CA ILE A 24 -1.84 -1.19 -5.71
C ILE A 24 -0.64 -1.47 -4.81
N PHE A 25 -0.83 -2.38 -3.85
CA PHE A 25 0.22 -2.79 -2.93
C PHE A 25 0.93 -4.03 -3.48
N ASP A 26 2.25 -4.08 -3.33
CA ASP A 26 3.03 -5.22 -3.80
C ASP A 26 2.69 -6.49 -2.99
N SER A 27 2.92 -7.64 -3.60
CA SER A 27 2.90 -8.93 -2.92
C SER A 27 4.32 -9.33 -2.51
N PRO A 28 4.52 -10.24 -1.54
CA PRO A 28 5.85 -10.81 -1.30
C PRO A 28 6.24 -11.71 -2.48
N ARG A 29 6.73 -11.10 -3.56
CA ARG A 29 7.07 -11.71 -4.86
C ARG A 29 8.08 -12.84 -4.70
N HIS A 30 9.01 -12.75 -3.75
CA HIS A 30 9.94 -13.83 -3.44
C HIS A 30 9.18 -15.12 -3.08
N GLN A 31 8.09 -15.03 -2.31
CA GLN A 31 7.28 -16.20 -1.94
C GLN A 31 6.27 -16.55 -3.03
N THR A 32 5.56 -15.55 -3.55
CA THR A 32 4.40 -15.77 -4.43
C THR A 32 4.80 -16.15 -5.85
N ILE A 33 5.81 -15.47 -6.40
CA ILE A 33 6.30 -15.65 -7.77
C ILE A 33 7.52 -16.55 -7.78
N MET A 34 8.55 -16.24 -6.97
CA MET A 34 9.83 -16.92 -7.04
C MET A 34 9.90 -18.21 -6.20
N LYS A 35 8.84 -18.51 -5.42
CA LYS A 35 8.70 -19.70 -4.57
C LYS A 35 9.86 -19.90 -3.59
N MET A 36 10.47 -18.81 -3.13
CA MET A 36 11.54 -18.82 -2.15
C MET A 36 11.01 -18.58 -0.73
N PRO A 37 11.58 -19.25 0.29
CA PRO A 37 11.09 -19.13 1.66
C PRO A 37 11.48 -17.81 2.34
N LEU A 38 12.53 -17.14 1.86
CA LEU A 38 13.10 -15.93 2.44
C LEU A 38 13.50 -14.95 1.34
N ASP A 39 13.47 -13.66 1.67
CA ASP A 39 14.04 -12.61 0.83
C ASP A 39 15.57 -12.62 1.00
N TRP A 40 16.28 -13.14 -0.01
CA TRP A 40 17.73 -13.31 0.04
C TRP A 40 18.45 -12.00 -0.33
N PRO A 41 19.58 -11.65 0.32
CA PRO A 41 20.29 -10.38 0.08
C PRO A 41 20.64 -10.09 -1.38
N ARG A 42 20.82 -11.13 -2.22
CA ARG A 42 21.11 -11.00 -3.66
C ARG A 42 19.88 -10.60 -4.50
N ILE A 43 18.66 -10.74 -3.96
CA ILE A 43 17.38 -10.36 -4.60
C ILE A 43 17.08 -8.86 -4.44
N ASN A 44 17.85 -8.14 -3.62
CA ASN A 44 17.62 -6.72 -3.32
C ASN A 44 17.73 -5.77 -4.54
N GLN A 45 18.02 -6.31 -5.74
CA GLN A 45 17.81 -5.63 -7.02
C GLN A 45 16.30 -5.40 -7.33
N PHE A 46 15.40 -6.11 -6.64
CA PHE A 46 13.94 -5.96 -6.70
C PHE A 46 13.34 -5.71 -5.31
N PRO A 47 13.60 -4.56 -4.69
CA PRO A 47 13.25 -4.33 -3.29
C PRO A 47 11.75 -4.51 -3.02
N GLU A 48 11.44 -5.34 -2.02
CA GLU A 48 10.11 -5.53 -1.45
C GLU A 48 9.90 -4.60 -0.26
N TRP A 49 9.91 -3.29 -0.52
CA TRP A 49 9.95 -2.28 0.55
C TRP A 49 8.68 -2.28 1.43
N PHE A 50 7.50 -2.50 0.84
CA PHE A 50 6.28 -2.82 1.57
C PHE A 50 5.46 -3.81 0.76
N THR A 51 5.14 -4.96 1.38
CA THR A 51 4.32 -5.99 0.75
C THR A 51 3.10 -6.30 1.60
N ALA A 52 1.92 -6.25 0.99
CA ALA A 52 0.70 -6.69 1.64
C ALA A 52 0.63 -8.23 1.58
N LYS A 53 0.82 -8.91 2.70
CA LYS A 53 0.62 -10.37 2.82
C LYS A 53 -0.87 -10.71 2.65
N ALA A 54 -1.20 -11.56 1.68
CA ALA A 54 -2.59 -11.86 1.30
C ALA A 54 -3.50 -12.32 2.46
N ASN A 55 -2.94 -13.11 3.39
CA ASN A 55 -3.65 -13.70 4.52
C ASN A 55 -3.61 -12.83 5.80
N LYS A 56 -3.05 -11.62 5.74
CA LYS A 56 -3.04 -10.66 6.87
C LYS A 56 -4.16 -9.63 6.67
N GLN A 57 -4.76 -9.17 7.76
CA GLN A 57 -5.63 -8.00 7.76
C GLN A 57 -4.84 -6.72 8.02
N TYR A 58 -5.27 -5.65 7.37
CA TYR A 58 -4.70 -4.32 7.49
C TYR A 58 -5.82 -3.34 7.77
N ILE A 59 -5.54 -2.35 8.60
CA ILE A 59 -6.42 -1.21 8.77
C ILE A 59 -5.87 -0.06 7.95
N VAL A 60 -6.70 0.43 7.02
CA VAL A 60 -6.42 1.64 6.26
C VAL A 60 -7.21 2.78 6.89
N GLU A 61 -6.47 3.73 7.44
CA GLU A 61 -7.01 4.97 7.97
C GLU A 61 -6.79 6.09 6.96
N ASN A 62 -7.88 6.76 6.60
CA ASN A 62 -7.90 7.91 5.73
C ASN A 62 -8.10 9.18 6.57
N LEU A 63 -7.00 9.89 6.80
CA LEU A 63 -6.99 11.08 7.64
C LEU A 63 -7.75 12.26 7.00
N THR A 64 -7.90 12.27 5.68
CA THR A 64 -8.60 13.34 4.96
C THR A 64 -10.11 13.28 5.17
N TYR A 65 -10.66 12.07 5.32
CA TYR A 65 -12.10 11.85 5.54
C TYR A 65 -12.42 11.31 6.94
N ASN A 66 -11.42 11.23 7.83
CA ASN A 66 -11.52 10.65 9.16
C ASN A 66 -12.22 9.27 9.15
N ALA A 67 -11.83 8.41 8.21
CA ALA A 67 -12.45 7.11 7.98
C ALA A 67 -11.44 5.99 8.19
N LYS A 68 -11.86 4.88 8.79
CA LYS A 68 -11.00 3.73 9.08
C LYS A 68 -11.69 2.45 8.61
N THR A 69 -11.02 1.70 7.75
CA THR A 69 -11.59 0.51 7.11
C THR A 69 -10.60 -0.65 7.14
N ALA A 70 -11.10 -1.84 7.48
CA ALA A 70 -10.31 -3.06 7.44
C ALA A 70 -10.29 -3.65 6.01
N TYR A 71 -9.11 -4.05 5.56
CA TYR A 71 -8.88 -4.71 4.29
C TYR A 71 -8.03 -5.97 4.50
N THR A 72 -8.30 -7.01 3.74
CA THR A 72 -7.37 -8.13 3.59
C THR A 72 -6.19 -7.70 2.72
N GLY A 73 -5.01 -8.31 2.91
CA GLY A 73 -3.87 -8.05 2.03
C GLY A 73 -4.18 -8.37 0.57
N LYS A 74 -5.04 -9.35 0.29
CA LYS A 74 -5.51 -9.65 -1.07
C LYS A 74 -6.29 -8.48 -1.68
N GLN A 75 -7.15 -7.80 -0.92
CA GLN A 75 -7.84 -6.60 -1.38
C GLN A 75 -6.86 -5.45 -1.64
N LEU A 76 -5.84 -5.27 -0.79
CA LEU A 76 -4.79 -4.28 -1.01
C LEU A 76 -3.98 -4.58 -2.28
N GLN A 77 -3.64 -5.84 -2.54
CA GLN A 77 -2.97 -6.27 -3.78
C GLN A 77 -3.83 -6.05 -5.03
N GLN A 78 -5.17 -6.17 -4.93
CA GLN A 78 -6.10 -5.85 -6.02
C GLN A 78 -6.28 -4.34 -6.26
N GLY A 79 -5.90 -3.55 -5.25
CA GLY A 79 -5.83 -2.11 -5.29
C GLY A 79 -6.97 -1.40 -4.57
N LEU A 80 -6.61 -0.37 -3.81
CA LEU A 80 -7.55 0.54 -3.16
C LEU A 80 -7.95 1.65 -4.13
N THR A 81 -9.22 1.69 -4.52
CA THR A 81 -9.76 2.79 -5.34
C THR A 81 -9.76 4.08 -4.54
N ILE A 82 -9.19 5.15 -5.11
CA ILE A 82 -9.19 6.48 -4.51
C ILE A 82 -9.57 7.53 -5.54
N HIS A 83 -10.24 8.58 -5.07
CA HIS A 83 -10.66 9.73 -5.86
C HIS A 83 -9.98 10.96 -5.29
N LEU A 84 -9.16 11.63 -6.09
CA LEU A 84 -8.45 12.85 -5.71
C LEU A 84 -9.05 14.05 -6.40
N LYS A 85 -9.37 15.07 -5.61
CA LYS A 85 -9.69 16.40 -6.13
C LYS A 85 -8.40 17.17 -6.44
N PRO A 86 -8.42 18.09 -7.43
CA PRO A 86 -7.27 18.91 -7.77
C PRO A 86 -6.67 19.62 -6.55
N GLY A 87 -5.35 19.48 -6.33
CA GLY A 87 -4.64 20.21 -5.30
C GLY A 87 -4.83 19.71 -3.86
N ILE A 88 -5.82 18.86 -3.58
CA ILE A 88 -6.08 18.31 -2.24
C ILE A 88 -5.17 17.13 -1.98
N LYS A 89 -4.39 17.18 -0.90
CA LYS A 89 -3.58 16.04 -0.45
C LYS A 89 -4.48 15.05 0.30
N GLN A 90 -4.38 13.78 -0.09
CA GLN A 90 -4.94 12.68 0.66
C GLN A 90 -3.85 11.97 1.45
N HIS A 91 -4.12 11.71 2.74
CA HIS A 91 -3.21 11.03 3.64
C HIS A 91 -3.81 9.70 4.10
N LEU A 92 -3.07 8.61 3.92
CA LEU A 92 -3.46 7.27 4.35
C LEU A 92 -2.42 6.71 5.32
N ILE A 93 -2.87 5.99 6.33
CA ILE A 93 -2.04 5.16 7.21
C ILE A 93 -2.50 3.70 7.05
N VAL A 94 -1.58 2.78 6.83
CA VAL A 94 -1.85 1.34 6.70
C VAL A 94 -1.05 0.58 7.77
N GLN A 95 -1.73 -0.25 8.56
CA GLN A 95 -1.16 -1.04 9.67
C GLN A 95 -1.72 -2.47 9.72
#